data_AF-A0A1X3D3I2-F1
#
_entry.id   AF-A0A1X3D3I2-F1
#
_cell.length_a   1.000
_cell.length_b   1.000
_cell.length_c   1.000
_cell.angle_alpha   90.00
_cell.angle_beta   90.00
_cell.angle_gamma   90.00
#
_symmetry.space_group_name_H-M   'P 1'
#
loop_
_entity.id
_entity.type
_entity.pdbx_description
1 polymer ?
#
loop_
_entity_poly.entity_id
_entity_poly.type
_entity_poly.pdbx_seq_one_letter_code
_entity_poly.pdbx_strand_id
1 'polypeptide(L)'
;MMNIVNQLPVPVLPIDRDRADYAVSKNRLSDYFIRNPALFRLALQPERTEQAVRMAAHACGLWFDLWQNPESRKRVIVVANKDVMPFGTMFRQALQREVVLAALKRRSG
;
A
#
# COMPACT_ATOMS: atom_id res chain seq x y z
N MET A 1 -5.70 -13.10 13.31
CA MET A 1 -6.16 -13.29 11.92
C MET A 1 -5.21 -12.54 11.00
N MET A 2 -4.61 -13.19 10.01
CA MET A 2 -3.66 -12.54 9.10
C MET A 2 -4.42 -11.65 8.11
N ASN A 3 -4.03 -10.38 8.00
CA ASN A 3 -4.69 -9.42 7.09
C ASN A 3 -4.60 -9.93 5.64
N ILE A 4 -5.74 -10.02 4.93
CA ILE A 4 -5.84 -10.64 3.60
C ILE A 4 -5.01 -9.91 2.54
N VAL A 5 -4.66 -8.64 2.77
CA VAL A 5 -3.76 -7.85 1.92
C VAL A 5 -2.34 -8.44 1.90
N ASN A 6 -1.95 -9.22 2.91
CA ASN A 6 -0.67 -9.94 2.90
C ASN A 6 -0.63 -11.12 1.92
N GLN A 7 -1.77 -11.53 1.36
CA GLN A 7 -1.86 -12.60 0.38
C GLN A 7 -1.67 -12.09 -1.06
N LEU A 8 -1.61 -10.77 -1.25
CA LEU A 8 -1.47 -10.18 -2.58
C LEU A 8 -0.09 -10.47 -3.18
N PRO A 9 0.00 -10.71 -4.50
CA PRO A 9 1.27 -10.97 -5.19
C PRO A 9 2.28 -9.83 -5.09
N VAL A 10 1.79 -8.59 -5.03
CA VAL A 10 2.60 -7.38 -4.85
C VAL A 10 2.42 -6.89 -3.41
N PRO A 11 3.49 -6.85 -2.60
CA PRO A 11 3.40 -6.43 -1.21
C PRO A 11 2.84 -5.01 -1.07
N VAL A 12 1.89 -4.82 -0.14
CA VAL A 12 1.36 -3.50 0.22
C VAL A 12 2.02 -3.02 1.51
N LEU A 13 2.69 -1.87 1.41
CA LEU A 13 3.44 -1.22 2.47
C LEU A 13 2.82 0.15 2.78
N PRO A 14 2.16 0.32 3.94
CA PRO A 14 1.76 1.64 4.38
C PRO A 14 2.99 2.46 4.81
N ILE A 15 2.98 3.77 4.59
CA ILE A 15 4.06 4.70 4.99
C ILE A 15 3.54 5.87 5.84
N ASP A 16 2.43 5.63 6.55
CA ASP A 16 1.88 6.59 7.49
C ASP A 16 2.91 7.00 8.55
N ARG A 17 2.78 8.21 9.10
CA ARG A 17 3.80 8.81 9.97
C ARG A 17 3.96 8.07 11.30
N ASP A 18 2.89 7.47 11.83
CA ASP A 18 2.89 6.75 13.10
C ASP A 18 2.65 5.24 12.90
N ARG A 19 3.33 4.39 13.68
CA ARG A 19 3.17 2.91 13.70
C ARG A 19 1.72 2.49 13.93
N ALA A 20 0.94 3.26 14.69
CA ALA A 20 -0.49 3.00 14.87
C ALA A 20 -1.26 3.12 13.54
N ASP A 21 -0.90 4.09 12.71
CA ASP A 21 -1.54 4.36 11.42
C ASP A 21 -1.16 3.34 10.33
N TYR A 22 -0.01 2.65 10.45
CA TYR A 22 0.38 1.57 9.51
C TYR A 22 -0.68 0.46 9.46
N ALA A 23 -1.24 0.10 10.62
CA ALA A 23 -2.31 -0.90 10.66
C ALA A 23 -3.59 -0.36 10.02
N VAL A 24 -3.88 0.94 10.18
CA VAL A 24 -5.13 1.57 9.70
C VAL A 24 -5.24 1.51 8.18
N SER A 25 -4.24 1.97 7.44
CA SER A 25 -4.30 1.98 5.96
C SER A 25 -4.46 0.55 5.39
N LYS A 26 -3.74 -0.42 5.96
CA LYS A 26 -3.81 -1.81 5.53
C LYS A 26 -5.11 -2.51 5.95
N ASN A 27 -5.67 -2.15 7.11
CA ASN A 27 -6.97 -2.66 7.56
C ASN A 27 -8.11 -2.07 6.73
N ARG A 28 -8.06 -0.77 6.37
CA ARG A 28 -9.04 -0.17 5.45
C ARG A 28 -9.10 -0.91 4.11
N LEU A 29 -7.95 -1.26 3.55
CA LEU A 29 -7.87 -2.09 2.33
C LEU A 29 -8.43 -3.50 2.56
N SER A 30 -8.07 -4.14 3.67
CA SER A 30 -8.60 -5.46 4.04
C SER A 30 -10.12 -5.45 4.13
N ASP A 31 -10.69 -4.51 4.87
CA ASP A 31 -12.15 -4.36 5.04
C ASP A 31 -12.85 -4.09 3.71
N TYR A 32 -12.23 -3.28 2.84
CA TYR A 32 -12.74 -3.05 1.51
C TYR A 32 -12.76 -4.32 0.66
N PHE A 33 -11.68 -5.11 0.66
CA PHE A 33 -11.60 -6.37 -0.07
C PHE A 33 -12.54 -7.45 0.49
N ILE A 34 -12.76 -7.49 1.81
CA ILE A 34 -13.76 -8.36 2.43
C ILE A 34 -15.17 -8.01 1.93
N ARG A 35 -15.49 -6.70 1.83
CA ARG A 35 -16.77 -6.24 1.27
C ARG A 35 -16.87 -6.39 -0.25
N ASN A 36 -15.75 -6.49 -0.95
CA ASN A 36 -15.67 -6.56 -2.41
C ASN A 36 -14.86 -7.79 -2.88
N PRO A 37 -15.34 -9.02 -2.64
CA PRO A 37 -14.58 -10.24 -2.90
C PRO A 37 -14.25 -10.47 -4.38
N ALA A 38 -15.06 -9.94 -5.30
CA ALA A 38 -14.75 -9.97 -6.74
C ALA A 38 -13.48 -9.18 -7.06
N LEU A 39 -13.31 -8.00 -6.46
CA LEU A 39 -12.10 -7.20 -6.65
C LEU A 39 -10.89 -7.83 -5.95
N PHE A 40 -11.09 -8.48 -4.79
CA PHE A 40 -10.01 -9.21 -4.13
C PHE A 40 -9.48 -10.37 -4.99
N ARG A 41 -10.38 -11.13 -5.64
CA ARG A 41 -9.98 -12.18 -6.60
C ARG A 41 -9.17 -11.61 -7.78
N LEU A 42 -9.53 -10.42 -8.27
CA LEU A 42 -8.72 -9.73 -9.27
C LEU A 42 -7.37 -9.30 -8.71
N ALA A 43 -7.33 -8.80 -7.47
CA ALA A 43 -6.10 -8.38 -6.82
C ALA A 43 -5.10 -9.54 -6.60
N LEU A 44 -5.56 -10.79 -6.57
CA LEU A 44 -4.70 -11.97 -6.50
C LEU A 44 -4.04 -12.34 -7.84
N GLN A 45 -4.48 -11.74 -8.96
CA GLN A 45 -3.82 -11.92 -10.26
C GLN A 45 -2.63 -10.95 -10.35
N PRO A 46 -1.39 -11.41 -10.60
CA PRO A 46 -0.21 -10.56 -10.64
C PRO A 46 -0.32 -9.36 -11.58
N GLU A 47 -0.99 -9.53 -12.72
CA GLU A 47 -1.16 -8.51 -13.76
C GLU A 47 -2.22 -7.47 -13.41
N ARG A 48 -3.10 -7.79 -12.45
CA ARG A 48 -4.23 -6.95 -12.03
C ARG A 48 -4.10 -6.42 -10.59
N THR A 49 -3.12 -6.93 -9.83
CA THR A 49 -2.91 -6.57 -8.43
C THR A 49 -2.84 -5.06 -8.25
N GLU A 50 -2.00 -4.39 -9.04
CA GLU A 50 -1.79 -2.93 -8.98
C GLU A 50 -3.09 -2.17 -9.24
N GLN A 51 -3.80 -2.51 -10.32
CA GLN A 51 -5.05 -1.86 -10.71
C GLN A 51 -6.12 -2.03 -9.63
N ALA A 52 -6.30 -3.25 -9.12
CA ALA A 52 -7.29 -3.56 -8.10
C ALA A 52 -6.99 -2.84 -6.77
N VAL A 53 -5.73 -2.81 -6.35
CA VAL A 53 -5.33 -2.09 -5.13
C VAL A 53 -5.43 -0.58 -5.31
N ARG A 54 -5.13 -0.03 -6.49
CA ARG A 54 -5.33 1.40 -6.79
C ARG A 54 -6.80 1.80 -6.67
N MET A 55 -7.72 0.99 -7.19
CA MET A 55 -9.16 1.20 -7.05
C MET A 55 -9.60 1.16 -5.58
N ALA A 56 -9.16 0.14 -4.84
CA ALA A 56 -9.45 0.02 -3.42
C ALA A 56 -8.89 1.19 -2.60
N ALA A 57 -7.63 1.58 -2.86
CA ALA A 57 -6.98 2.72 -2.20
C ALA A 57 -7.75 4.02 -2.43
N HIS A 58 -8.19 4.26 -3.67
CA HIS A 58 -9.02 5.43 -3.98
C HIS A 58 -10.33 5.43 -3.19
N ALA A 59 -11.05 4.31 -3.18
CA ALA A 59 -12.32 4.16 -2.45
C ALA A 59 -12.15 4.27 -0.92
N CYS A 60 -10.99 3.89 -0.40
CA CYS A 60 -10.65 3.97 1.02
C CYS A 60 -10.07 5.32 1.48
N GLY A 61 -9.99 6.32 0.59
CA GLY A 61 -9.37 7.59 0.93
C GLY A 61 -7.87 7.48 1.18
N LEU A 62 -7.18 6.60 0.46
CA LEU A 62 -5.74 6.40 0.56
C LEU A 62 -5.01 7.00 -0.65
N TRP A 63 -3.80 7.49 -0.42
CA TRP A 63 -2.79 7.65 -1.45
C TRP A 63 -2.25 6.30 -1.90
N PHE A 64 -1.74 6.27 -3.12
CA PHE A 64 -1.24 5.08 -3.78
C PHE A 64 -0.01 5.47 -4.62
N ASP A 65 1.03 4.66 -4.55
CA ASP A 65 2.13 4.68 -5.52
C ASP A 65 2.69 3.26 -5.71
N LEU A 66 3.34 3.04 -6.85
CA LEU A 66 4.11 1.84 -7.12
C LEU A 66 5.60 2.16 -6.96
N TRP A 67 6.23 1.55 -5.96
CA TRP A 67 7.66 1.72 -5.73
C TRP A 67 8.43 0.48 -6.16
N GLN A 68 9.54 0.67 -6.87
CA GLN A 68 10.44 -0.40 -7.23
C GLN A 68 11.73 -0.29 -6.42
N ASN A 69 12.11 -1.38 -5.77
CA ASN A 69 13.40 -1.44 -5.10
C ASN A 69 14.52 -1.35 -6.16
N PRO A 70 15.41 -0.34 -6.09
CA PRO A 70 16.50 -0.21 -7.04
C PRO A 70 17.51 -1.37 -6.98
N GLU A 71 17.62 -2.04 -5.84
CA GLU A 71 18.59 -3.12 -5.60
C GLU A 71 18.03 -4.48 -6.04
N SER A 72 16.82 -4.84 -5.60
CA SER A 72 16.22 -6.15 -5.88
C SER A 72 15.31 -6.19 -7.10
N ARG A 73 14.98 -5.02 -7.68
CA ARG A 73 13.98 -4.82 -8.75
C ARG A 73 12.56 -5.26 -8.38
N LYS A 74 12.33 -5.72 -7.13
CA LYS A 74 11.00 -6.08 -6.63
C LYS A 74 10.12 -4.85 -6.54
N ARG A 75 8.86 -5.00 -6.92
CA ARG A 75 7.83 -3.95 -6.84
C ARG A 75 7.04 -4.10 -5.55
N VAL A 76 6.71 -2.98 -4.93
CA VAL A 76 5.79 -2.90 -3.79
C VAL A 76 4.80 -1.78 -4.03
N ILE A 77 3.60 -1.95 -3.52
CA ILE A 77 2.57 -0.92 -3.52
C ILE A 77 2.70 -0.14 -2.22
N VAL A 78 2.78 1.17 -2.33
CA VAL A 78 2.87 2.08 -1.19
C VAL A 78 1.54 2.80 -1.01
N VAL A 79 1.04 2.84 0.22
CA VAL A 79 -0.20 3.53 0.56
C VAL A 79 -0.05 4.43 1.77
N ALA A 80 -0.87 5.47 1.86
CA ALA A 80 -0.94 6.33 3.04
C ALA A 80 -2.35 6.89 3.19
N ASN A 81 -2.78 7.14 4.43
CA ASN A 81 -4.08 7.70 4.73
C ASN A 81 -4.13 9.19 4.36
N LYS A 82 -5.12 9.61 3.56
CA LYS A 82 -5.34 11.03 3.24
C LYS A 82 -5.72 11.86 4.46
N ASP A 83 -6.32 11.26 5.49
CA ASP A 83 -6.64 11.97 6.73
C ASP A 83 -5.35 12.39 7.48
N VAL A 84 -4.29 11.59 7.38
CA VAL A 84 -2.98 11.84 8.01
C VAL A 84 -2.07 12.66 7.08
N MET A 85 -2.20 12.46 5.77
CA MET A 85 -1.48 13.19 4.72
C MET A 85 -2.49 13.88 3.80
N PRO A 86 -3.07 15.03 4.18
CA PRO A 86 -4.14 15.68 3.42
C PRO A 86 -3.71 16.13 2.02
N PHE A 87 -2.42 16.39 1.82
CA PHE A 87 -1.89 16.87 0.55
C PHE A 87 -1.03 15.79 -0.12
N GLY A 88 -1.22 15.60 -1.43
CA GLY A 88 -0.40 14.67 -2.21
C GLY A 88 1.10 15.02 -2.21
N THR A 89 1.45 16.29 -1.99
CA THR A 89 2.84 16.72 -1.78
C THR A 89 3.46 16.10 -0.53
N MET A 90 2.70 15.95 0.56
CA MET A 90 3.20 15.30 1.78
C MET A 90 3.48 13.81 1.53
N PHE A 91 2.63 13.13 0.78
CA PHE A 91 2.84 11.73 0.39
C PHE A 91 4.09 11.57 -0.47
N ARG A 92 4.27 12.43 -1.49
CA ARG A 92 5.49 12.43 -2.31
C ARG A 92 6.75 12.73 -1.52
N GLN A 93 6.70 13.72 -0.63
CA GLN A 93 7.83 14.04 0.26
C GLN A 93 8.13 12.88 1.21
N ALA A 94 7.13 12.18 1.74
CA ALA A 94 7.32 11.04 2.61
C ALA A 94 8.05 9.89 1.89
N LEU A 95 7.67 9.60 0.63
CA LEU A 95 8.35 8.61 -0.22
C LEU A 95 9.83 8.91 -0.46
N GLN A 96 10.24 10.18 -0.38
CA GLN A 96 11.63 10.61 -0.57
C GLN A 96 12.45 10.63 0.73
N ARG A 97 11.82 10.41 1.89
CA ARG A 97 12.54 10.41 3.18
C ARG A 97 13.43 9.17 3.30
N GLU A 98 14.67 9.35 3.71
CA GLU A 98 15.64 8.26 3.90
C GLU A 98 15.11 7.13 4.78
N VAL A 99 14.41 7.46 5.87
CA VAL A 99 13.83 6.47 6.80
C VAL A 99 12.78 5.61 6.11
N VAL A 100 11.95 6.20 5.25
CA VAL A 100 10.92 5.48 4.47
C VAL A 100 11.60 4.62 3.40
N LEU A 101 12.55 5.17 2.65
CA LEU A 101 13.32 4.43 1.65
C LEU A 101 14.06 3.24 2.24
N ALA A 102 14.72 3.41 3.40
CA ALA A 102 15.41 2.32 4.11
C ALA A 102 14.42 1.24 4.57
N ALA A 103 13.24 1.62 5.04
CA ALA A 103 12.18 0.68 5.42
C ALA A 103 11.62 -0.08 4.21
N LEU A 104 11.38 0.61 3.09
CA LEU A 104 10.92 0.00 1.84
C LEU A 104 11.95 -0.99 1.30
N LYS A 105 13.23 -0.61 1.25
CA LYS A 105 14.34 -1.50 0.85
C LYS A 105 14.40 -2.75 1.73
N ARG A 106 14.40 -2.61 3.06
CA ARG A 106 14.45 -3.73 4.00
C ARG A 106 13.29 -4.73 3.80
N ARG A 107 12.10 -4.23 3.48
CA ARG A 107 10.88 -5.05 3.30
C ARG A 107 10.75 -5.64 1.90
N SER A 108 11.62 -5.24 0.97
CA SER A 108 11.63 -5.68 -0.43
C SER A 108 12.99 -6.23 -0.86
N GLY A 109 13.86 -6.55 0.11
CA GLY A 109 15.06 -7.37 -0.08
C GLY A 109 14.69 -8.78 -0.52
#